data_AF-A0A7J7NVS9-F1
#
_entry.id   AF-A0A7J7NVS9-F1
#
_cell.length_a   1.000
_cell.length_b   1.000
_cell.length_c   1.000
_cell.angle_alpha   90.00
_cell.angle_beta   90.00
_cell.angle_gamma   90.00
#
_symmetry.space_group_name_H-M   'P 1'
#
loop_
_entity.id
_entity.type
_entity.pdbx_description
1 polymer ?
#
loop_
_entity_poly.entity_id
_entity_poly.type
_entity_poly.pdbx_seq_one_letter_code
_entity_poly.pdbx_strand_id
1 'polypeptide(L)'
;MEKVLEVLRPGAVVLQCGADSLSGDRLGCFNLSIKGHAECIRYMRSFNVPLLLLGGGGYTIRNVARCWCYETGVALGVKIDDKMPQDEYFEYIGPDYTLHVAPSNMENKNSRPLLDDIRANLLDYLSKLQHAPNIQFQERPPDTELPEANEDEDDANERWDDHESDM
;
A
#
# COMPACT_ATOMS: atom_id res chain seq x y z
N MET A 1 -5.93 12.84 9.52
CA MET A 1 -5.48 12.88 8.11
C MET A 1 -5.92 14.14 7.38
N GLU A 2 -7.12 14.69 7.60
CA GLU A 2 -7.55 15.96 6.99
C GLU A 2 -6.49 17.08 7.08
N LYS A 3 -5.96 17.37 8.28
CA LYS A 3 -4.92 18.39 8.44
C LYS A 3 -3.63 18.08 7.64
N VAL A 4 -3.29 16.81 7.47
CA VAL A 4 -2.13 16.39 6.67
C VAL A 4 -2.38 16.70 5.20
N LEU A 5 -3.57 16.38 4.68
CA LEU A 5 -3.94 16.68 3.30
C LEU A 5 -4.07 18.19 3.06
N GLU A 6 -4.59 18.93 4.04
CA GLU A 6 -4.65 20.39 4.02
C GLU A 6 -3.26 21.01 3.91
N VAL A 7 -2.28 20.52 4.68
CA VAL A 7 -0.90 21.07 4.77
C VAL A 7 0.04 20.56 3.68
N LEU A 8 -0.15 19.35 3.16
CA LEU A 8 0.73 18.78 2.14
C LEU A 8 0.19 18.96 0.72
N ARG A 9 -1.13 19.09 0.53
CA ARG A 9 -1.81 19.15 -0.78
C ARG A 9 -1.23 18.16 -1.81
N PRO A 10 -1.18 16.85 -1.49
CA PRO A 10 -0.53 15.88 -2.35
C PRO A 10 -1.29 15.70 -3.66
N GLY A 11 -0.56 15.48 -4.77
CA GLY A 11 -1.15 15.10 -6.05
C GLY A 11 -1.65 13.64 -6.10
N ALA A 12 -1.14 12.78 -5.21
CA ALA A 12 -1.57 11.39 -5.06
C ALA A 12 -1.28 10.90 -3.63
N VAL A 13 -2.02 9.89 -3.18
CA VAL A 13 -1.85 9.22 -1.89
C VAL A 13 -1.57 7.74 -2.11
N VAL A 14 -0.57 7.22 -1.42
CA VAL A 14 -0.32 5.77 -1.31
C VAL A 14 -0.69 5.34 0.10
N LEU A 15 -1.66 4.45 0.23
CA LEU A 15 -2.14 3.94 1.51
C LEU A 15 -1.81 2.45 1.63
N GLN A 16 -0.89 2.14 2.55
CA GLN A 16 -0.55 0.78 2.94
C GLN A 16 -1.63 0.26 3.92
N CYS A 17 -2.27 -0.86 3.56
CA CYS A 17 -3.42 -1.44 4.26
C CYS A 17 -3.01 -2.74 4.98
N GLY A 18 -1.95 -2.67 5.80
CA GLY A 18 -1.50 -3.78 6.63
C GLY A 18 -2.62 -4.29 7.54
N ALA A 19 -2.88 -5.59 7.45
CA ALA A 19 -3.93 -6.30 8.16
C ALA A 19 -3.47 -6.89 9.51
N ASP A 20 -2.20 -6.70 9.89
CA ASP A 20 -1.67 -7.10 11.21
C ASP A 20 -2.19 -6.22 12.36
N SER A 21 -2.81 -5.08 12.07
CA SER A 21 -3.53 -4.28 13.07
C SER A 21 -4.92 -4.83 13.45
N LEU A 22 -5.38 -5.89 12.79
CA LEU A 22 -6.65 -6.55 13.10
C LEU A 22 -6.59 -7.33 14.42
N SER A 23 -7.75 -7.45 15.06
CA SER A 23 -7.93 -8.31 16.23
C SER A 23 -7.58 -9.77 15.91
N GLY A 24 -6.83 -10.41 16.82
CA GLY A 24 -6.45 -11.81 16.67
C GLY A 24 -5.43 -12.07 15.57
N ASP A 25 -4.67 -11.06 15.14
CA ASP A 25 -3.46 -11.29 14.36
C ASP A 25 -2.41 -12.07 15.19
N ARG A 26 -1.55 -12.84 14.53
CA ARG A 26 -0.52 -13.66 15.21
C ARG A 26 0.63 -12.82 15.78
N LEU A 27 0.97 -11.69 15.16
CA LEU A 27 2.07 -10.82 15.58
C LEU A 27 1.55 -9.48 16.10
N GLY A 28 0.47 -8.96 15.52
CA GLY A 28 -0.16 -7.74 15.97
C GLY A 28 -0.85 -7.86 17.33
N CYS A 29 -0.86 -6.75 18.08
CA CYS A 29 -1.48 -6.66 19.40
C CYS A 29 -2.63 -5.65 19.45
N PHE A 30 -3.17 -5.27 18.30
CA PHE A 30 -4.31 -4.37 18.20
C PHE A 30 -5.63 -5.15 18.23
N ASN A 31 -6.74 -4.41 18.34
CA ASN A 31 -8.07 -4.98 18.46
C ASN A 31 -9.05 -4.39 17.41
N LEU A 32 -8.57 -4.11 16.20
CA LEU A 32 -9.42 -3.56 15.13
C LEU A 32 -10.31 -4.64 14.50
N SER A 33 -11.55 -4.25 14.19
CA SER A 33 -12.40 -5.04 13.28
C SER A 33 -12.09 -4.70 11.84
N ILE A 34 -12.44 -5.61 10.92
CA ILE A 34 -12.35 -5.35 9.47
C ILE A 34 -13.13 -4.10 9.06
N LYS A 35 -14.30 -3.86 9.67
CA LYS A 35 -15.09 -2.63 9.41
C LYS A 35 -14.33 -1.38 9.85
N GLY A 36 -13.80 -1.39 11.07
CA GLY A 36 -13.05 -0.25 11.62
C GLY A 36 -11.77 0.05 10.85
N HIS A 37 -11.09 -0.99 10.38
CA HIS A 37 -9.91 -0.86 9.52
C HIS A 37 -10.27 -0.25 8.16
N ALA A 38 -11.33 -0.75 7.51
CA ALA A 38 -11.81 -0.23 6.23
C ALA A 38 -12.42 1.20 6.31
N GLU A 39 -12.80 1.70 7.50
CA GLU A 39 -13.17 3.12 7.67
C GLU A 39 -12.02 4.05 7.28
N CYS A 40 -10.76 3.64 7.48
CA CYS A 40 -9.60 4.42 7.05
C CYS A 40 -9.59 4.61 5.53
N ILE A 41 -9.88 3.56 4.75
CA ILE A 41 -9.99 3.64 3.29
C ILE A 41 -11.17 4.52 2.90
N ARG A 42 -12.34 4.33 3.53
CA ARG A 42 -13.53 5.16 3.24
C ARG A 42 -13.25 6.65 3.46
N TYR A 43 -12.59 6.98 4.57
CA TYR A 43 -12.20 8.35 4.91
C TYR A 43 -11.16 8.90 3.94
N MET A 44 -10.12 8.13 3.57
CA MET A 44 -9.13 8.60 2.60
C MET A 44 -9.73 8.78 1.19
N ARG A 45 -10.65 7.90 0.78
CA ARG A 45 -11.38 8.00 -0.49
C ARG A 45 -12.26 9.25 -0.56
N SER A 46 -12.84 9.71 0.56
CA SER A 46 -13.73 10.89 0.54
C SER A 46 -13.03 12.20 0.17
N PHE A 47 -11.71 12.26 0.23
CA PHE A 47 -10.94 13.44 -0.19
C PHE A 47 -10.77 13.56 -1.71
N ASN A 48 -11.12 12.51 -2.49
CA ASN A 48 -11.07 12.51 -3.96
C ASN A 48 -9.68 12.90 -4.54
N VAL A 49 -8.61 12.51 -3.86
CA VAL A 49 -7.22 12.56 -4.36
C VAL A 49 -6.89 11.18 -4.95
N PRO A 50 -6.15 11.07 -6.08
CA PRO A 50 -5.70 9.80 -6.62
C PRO A 50 -5.11 8.89 -5.53
N LEU A 51 -5.66 7.70 -5.35
CA LEU A 51 -5.37 6.82 -4.22
C LEU A 51 -4.89 5.45 -4.72
N LEU A 52 -3.67 5.07 -4.33
CA LEU A 52 -3.12 3.73 -4.52
C LEU A 52 -3.20 2.96 -3.21
N LEU A 53 -3.93 1.85 -3.20
CA LEU A 53 -4.04 0.94 -2.06
C LEU A 53 -3.03 -0.19 -2.21
N LEU A 54 -2.24 -0.43 -1.16
CA LEU A 54 -1.29 -1.54 -1.09
C LEU A 54 -1.66 -2.47 0.06
N GLY A 55 -1.23 -3.73 -0.02
CA GLY A 55 -1.31 -4.68 1.10
C GLY A 55 -0.28 -4.35 2.19
N GLY A 56 0.26 -5.38 2.83
CA GLY A 56 1.20 -5.20 3.93
C GLY A 56 1.37 -6.45 4.80
N GLY A 57 1.74 -6.22 6.06
CA GLY A 57 1.74 -7.26 7.09
C GLY A 57 0.34 -7.81 7.37
N GLY A 58 0.28 -9.01 7.94
CA GLY A 58 -0.96 -9.73 8.20
C GLY A 58 -0.66 -11.22 8.33
N TYR A 59 -0.71 -11.73 9.55
CA TYR A 59 -0.14 -13.03 9.91
C TYR A 59 -1.19 -14.06 10.33
N THR A 60 -2.43 -13.61 10.58
CA THR A 60 -3.62 -14.47 10.54
C THR A 60 -4.23 -14.43 9.13
N ILE A 61 -3.69 -15.23 8.20
CA ILE A 61 -3.99 -15.19 6.75
C ILE A 61 -5.48 -15.19 6.38
N ARG A 62 -6.32 -15.86 7.18
CA ARG A 62 -7.78 -15.90 6.98
C ARG A 62 -8.43 -14.54 7.20
N ASN A 63 -7.93 -13.78 8.16
CA ASN A 63 -8.41 -12.43 8.44
C ASN A 63 -7.86 -11.45 7.41
N VAL A 64 -6.65 -11.67 6.91
CA VAL A 64 -6.08 -10.89 5.80
C VAL A 64 -6.95 -11.00 4.56
N ALA A 65 -7.31 -12.22 4.15
CA ALA A 65 -8.17 -12.44 2.99
C ALA A 65 -9.54 -11.74 3.14
N ARG A 66 -10.17 -11.87 4.32
CA ARG A 66 -11.43 -11.18 4.62
C ARG A 66 -11.29 -9.65 4.59
N CYS A 67 -10.21 -9.12 5.17
CA CYS A 67 -9.96 -7.69 5.24
C CYS A 67 -9.83 -7.08 3.86
N TRP A 68 -8.89 -7.58 3.05
CA TRP A 68 -8.62 -7.03 1.73
C TRP A 68 -9.79 -7.25 0.75
N CYS A 69 -10.55 -8.34 0.89
CA CYS A 69 -11.81 -8.52 0.17
C CYS A 69 -12.82 -7.40 0.50
N TYR A 70 -13.06 -7.16 1.79
CA TYR A 70 -13.99 -6.11 2.22
C TYR A 70 -13.52 -4.70 1.83
N GLU A 71 -12.24 -4.41 2.02
CA GLU A 71 -11.60 -3.14 1.65
C GLU A 71 -11.66 -2.86 0.16
N THR A 72 -11.52 -3.90 -0.68
CA THR A 72 -11.74 -3.77 -2.13
C THR A 72 -13.18 -3.38 -2.44
N GLY A 73 -14.16 -3.99 -1.77
CA GLY A 73 -15.57 -3.58 -1.86
C GLY A 73 -15.77 -2.11 -1.47
N VAL A 74 -15.14 -1.65 -0.38
CA VAL A 74 -15.18 -0.24 0.04
C VAL A 74 -14.55 0.70 -0.99
N ALA A 75 -13.42 0.33 -1.59
CA ALA A 75 -12.76 1.11 -2.62
C ALA A 75 -13.64 1.28 -3.87
N LEU A 76 -14.33 0.20 -4.27
CA LEU A 76 -15.27 0.17 -5.38
C LEU A 76 -16.63 0.81 -5.06
N GLY A 77 -16.92 1.10 -3.79
CA GLY A 77 -18.23 1.58 -3.35
C GLY A 77 -19.33 0.50 -3.42
N VAL A 78 -18.94 -0.78 -3.39
CA VAL A 78 -19.84 -1.93 -3.45
C VAL A 78 -20.06 -2.49 -2.05
N LYS A 79 -21.32 -2.72 -1.69
CA LYS A 79 -21.67 -3.42 -0.45
C LYS A 79 -21.45 -4.93 -0.63
N ILE A 80 -20.58 -5.49 0.18
CA ILE A 80 -20.31 -6.94 0.22
C ILE A 80 -21.20 -7.57 1.30
N ASP A 81 -21.76 -8.75 0.99
CA ASP A 81 -22.50 -9.56 1.96
C ASP A 81 -21.54 -10.14 3.01
N ASP A 82 -22.01 -10.32 4.24
CA ASP A 82 -21.21 -10.93 5.29
C ASP A 82 -21.09 -12.46 5.10
N LYS A 83 -22.04 -13.08 4.40
CA LYS A 83 -21.97 -14.52 4.10
C LYS A 83 -20.91 -14.79 3.05
N MET A 84 -19.98 -15.71 3.34
CA MET A 84 -18.93 -16.07 2.39
C MET A 84 -19.48 -16.93 1.23
N PRO A 85 -19.03 -16.67 -0.01
CA PRO A 85 -19.37 -17.51 -1.16
C PRO A 85 -18.69 -18.88 -1.02
N GLN A 86 -19.24 -19.91 -1.68
CA GLN A 86 -18.57 -21.20 -1.79
C GLN A 86 -17.46 -21.10 -2.83
N ASP A 87 -16.23 -21.38 -2.40
CA ASP A 87 -15.04 -21.45 -3.23
C ASP A 87 -14.11 -22.57 -2.72
N GLU A 88 -12.97 -22.77 -3.39
CA GLU A 88 -11.99 -23.82 -3.05
C GLU A 88 -11.34 -23.65 -1.67
N TYR A 89 -11.33 -22.43 -1.12
CA TYR A 89 -10.77 -22.09 0.20
C TYR A 89 -11.84 -21.91 1.28
N PHE A 90 -13.12 -22.16 0.98
CA PHE A 90 -14.23 -21.92 1.90
C PHE A 90 -14.02 -22.55 3.29
N GLU A 91 -13.45 -23.76 3.34
CA GLU A 91 -13.17 -24.48 4.58
C GLU A 91 -12.17 -23.75 5.50
N TYR A 92 -11.26 -22.95 4.94
CA TYR A 92 -10.31 -22.18 5.74
C TYR A 92 -11.05 -21.18 6.63
N ILE A 93 -12.17 -20.61 6.15
CA ILE A 93 -12.94 -19.56 6.81
C ILE A 93 -13.82 -20.11 7.96
N GLY A 94 -13.90 -21.43 8.13
CA GLY A 94 -14.63 -22.05 9.23
C GLY A 94 -14.14 -21.60 10.63
N PRO A 95 -15.01 -21.69 11.66
CA PRO A 95 -16.33 -22.32 11.62
C PRO A 95 -17.49 -21.39 11.23
N ASP A 96 -17.28 -20.06 11.26
CA ASP A 96 -18.38 -19.10 11.14
C ASP A 96 -18.77 -18.83 9.68
N TYR A 97 -17.84 -19.02 8.73
CA TYR A 97 -18.07 -18.77 7.29
C TYR A 97 -18.59 -17.37 6.97
N THR A 98 -18.23 -16.39 7.80
CA THR A 98 -18.53 -14.97 7.62
C THR A 98 -17.29 -14.17 7.24
N LEU A 99 -17.55 -13.00 6.64
CA LEU A 99 -16.55 -12.03 6.26
C LEU A 99 -16.05 -11.24 7.48
N HIS A 100 -16.96 -10.89 8.40
CA HIS A 100 -16.60 -10.11 9.58
C HIS A 100 -16.28 -10.98 10.79
N VAL A 101 -15.20 -10.61 11.48
CA VAL A 101 -14.77 -11.21 12.76
C VAL A 101 -14.98 -10.19 13.88
N ALA A 102 -15.51 -10.64 15.01
CA ALA A 102 -15.71 -9.81 16.18
C ALA A 102 -14.37 -9.41 16.82
N PRO A 103 -14.25 -8.17 17.34
CA PRO A 103 -13.14 -7.82 18.23
C PRO A 103 -13.10 -8.72 19.46
N SER A 104 -11.91 -8.91 20.02
CA SER A 104 -11.72 -9.63 21.28
C SER A 104 -12.04 -8.75 22.49
N ASN A 105 -12.10 -9.36 23.68
CA ASN A 105 -12.23 -8.66 24.97
C ASN A 105 -10.90 -8.06 25.47
N MET A 106 -9.90 -7.92 24.60
CA MET A 106 -8.61 -7.31 24.95
C MET A 106 -8.81 -5.88 25.49
N GLU A 107 -8.21 -5.61 26.64
CA GLU A 107 -8.25 -4.29 27.29
C GLU A 107 -7.59 -3.22 26.41
N ASN A 108 -8.31 -2.13 26.16
CA ASN A 108 -7.75 -0.97 25.49
C ASN A 108 -6.97 -0.09 26.47
N LYS A 109 -5.64 -0.13 26.40
CA LYS A 109 -4.74 0.69 27.23
C LYS A 109 -4.54 2.11 26.72
N ASN A 110 -5.17 2.49 25.60
CA ASN A 110 -5.07 3.82 25.02
C ASN A 110 -6.10 4.76 25.67
N SER A 111 -5.68 5.47 26.71
CA SER A 111 -6.54 6.44 27.39
C SER A 111 -6.79 7.67 26.52
N ARG A 112 -7.95 8.32 26.70
CA ARG A 112 -8.30 9.52 25.94
C ARG A 112 -7.29 10.67 26.10
N PRO A 113 -6.82 10.99 27.32
CA PRO A 113 -5.82 12.05 27.51
C PRO A 113 -4.50 11.77 26.78
N LEU A 114 -4.03 10.52 26.76
CA LEU A 114 -2.82 10.14 26.04
C LEU A 114 -2.98 10.39 24.53
N LEU A 115 -4.10 9.96 23.95
CA LEU A 115 -4.37 10.14 22.53
C LEU A 115 -4.51 11.62 22.15
N ASP A 116 -5.16 12.41 23.01
CA ASP A 116 -5.34 13.85 22.78
C ASP A 116 -4.01 14.61 22.86
N ASP A 117 -3.12 14.24 23.78
CA ASP A 117 -1.76 14.81 23.90
C ASP A 117 -0.90 14.52 22.66
N ILE A 118 -0.85 13.25 22.22
CA ILE A 118 -0.17 12.86 20.98
C ILE A 118 -0.75 13.64 19.79
N ARG A 119 -2.08 13.73 19.68
CA ARG A 119 -2.74 14.48 18.60
C ARG A 119 -2.35 15.95 18.62
N ALA A 120 -2.33 16.60 19.78
CA ALA A 120 -1.96 18.01 19.91
C ALA A 120 -0.51 18.25 19.43
N ASN A 121 0.43 17.38 19.84
CA ASN A 121 1.82 17.45 19.42
C ASN A 121 1.98 17.27 17.90
N LEU A 122 1.26 16.31 17.30
CA LEU A 122 1.27 16.11 15.84
C LEU A 122 0.70 17.32 15.08
N LEU A 123 -0.35 17.95 15.59
CA LEU A 123 -0.93 19.15 14.98
C LEU A 123 0.01 20.36 15.05
N ASP A 124 0.73 20.53 16.16
CA ASP A 124 1.77 21.55 16.30
C ASP A 124 2.91 21.32 15.29
N TYR A 125 3.39 20.08 15.14
CA TYR A 125 4.39 19.76 14.12
C TYR A 125 3.91 20.05 12.69
N LEU A 126 2.68 19.67 12.35
CA LEU A 126 2.10 19.97 11.03
C LEU A 126 1.98 21.48 10.79
N SER A 127 1.72 22.28 11.82
CA SER A 127 1.61 23.75 11.69
C SER A 127 2.93 24.43 11.31
N LYS A 128 4.06 23.78 11.60
CA LYS A 128 5.42 24.29 11.33
C LYS A 128 5.90 23.97 9.93
N LEU A 129 5.23 23.08 9.20
CA LEU A 129 5.59 22.73 7.83
C LEU A 129 5.13 23.84 6.88
N GLN A 130 6.07 24.35 6.07
CA GLN A 130 5.71 25.13 4.90
C GLN A 130 5.16 24.18 3.84
N HIS A 131 4.06 24.55 3.21
CA HIS A 131 3.56 23.84 2.04
C HIS A 131 4.65 23.73 0.98
N ALA A 132 5.07 22.52 0.64
CA ALA A 132 5.90 22.29 -0.54
C ALA A 132 4.98 22.11 -1.74
N PRO A 133 4.92 23.04 -2.71
CA PRO A 133 4.25 22.78 -3.97
C PRO A 133 4.92 21.58 -4.64
N ASN A 134 4.10 20.68 -5.20
CA ASN A 134 4.55 19.47 -5.88
C ASN A 134 5.73 19.75 -6.82
N ILE A 135 6.79 18.93 -6.73
CA ILE A 135 7.86 18.91 -7.74
C ILE A 135 7.22 18.46 -9.05
N GLN A 136 7.46 19.19 -10.14
CA GLN A 136 6.93 18.86 -11.45
C GLN A 136 7.41 17.48 -11.87
N PHE A 137 6.49 16.60 -12.28
CA PHE A 137 6.85 15.32 -12.88
C PHE A 137 7.75 15.58 -14.10
N GLN A 138 8.95 15.01 -14.09
CA GLN A 138 9.81 14.94 -15.27
C GLN A 138 9.50 13.64 -16.00
N GLU A 139 9.12 13.73 -17.27
CA GLU A 139 9.07 12.54 -18.12
C GLU A 139 10.49 12.00 -18.29
N ARG A 140 10.63 10.69 -18.07
CA ARG A 140 11.89 9.99 -18.35
C ARG A 140 12.13 10.03 -19.87
N PRO A 141 13.35 10.37 -20.34
CA PRO A 141 13.71 10.23 -21.74
C PRO A 141 13.47 8.78 -22.23
N PRO A 142 12.97 8.55 -23.45
CA PRO A 142 12.78 7.21 -23.98
C PRO A 142 14.11 6.45 -24.03
N ASP A 143 14.10 5.16 -23.66
CA ASP A 143 15.30 4.30 -23.59
C ASP A 143 15.86 3.90 -24.97
N THR A 144 15.44 4.52 -26.08
CA THR A 144 15.74 3.99 -27.43
C THR A 144 16.06 5.09 -28.44
N GLU A 145 17.29 5.60 -28.36
CA GLU A 145 18.02 6.06 -29.55
C GLU A 145 19.19 5.08 -29.74
N LEU A 146 18.96 4.04 -30.56
CA LEU A 146 20.07 3.23 -31.05
C LEU A 146 20.86 4.12 -32.01
N PRO A 147 22.19 4.26 -31.86
CA PRO A 147 23.00 4.93 -32.86
C PRO A 147 22.79 4.22 -34.20
N GLU A 148 22.47 4.98 -35.26
CA GLU A 148 22.47 4.43 -36.61
C GLU A 148 23.84 3.81 -36.87
N ALA A 149 23.87 2.52 -37.22
CA ALA A 149 25.11 1.87 -37.62
C ALA A 149 25.61 2.58 -38.88
N ASN A 150 26.81 3.16 -38.83
CA ASN A 150 27.48 3.64 -40.03
C ASN A 150 27.76 2.42 -40.92
N GLU A 151 26.99 2.26 -42.00
CA GLU A 151 27.18 1.21 -43.01
C GLU A 151 28.41 1.44 -43.91
N ASP A 152 29.28 2.41 -43.57
CA ASP A 152 30.41 2.88 -44.39
C ASP A 152 31.81 2.43 -43.89
N GLU A 153 31.91 1.54 -42.90
CA GLU A 153 33.22 1.01 -42.42
C GLU A 153 33.53 -0.44 -42.85
N ASP A 154 32.84 -0.97 -43.86
CA ASP A 154 33.21 -2.24 -44.50
C ASP A 154 33.97 -1.99 -45.81
N ASP A 155 35.26 -1.63 -45.73
CA ASP A 155 36.17 -1.79 -46.87
C ASP A 155 37.58 -2.30 -46.47
N ALA A 156 37.78 -3.57 -46.82
CA ALA A 156 39.00 -4.18 -47.35
C ALA A 156 40.31 -4.25 -46.52
N ASN A 157 40.51 -5.46 -45.99
CA ASN A 157 41.53 -6.42 -46.45
C ASN A 157 42.97 -6.39 -45.85
N GLU A 158 43.41 -7.61 -45.49
CA GLU A 158 44.79 -8.12 -45.35
C GLU A 158 45.70 -7.63 -44.21
N ARG A 159 46.11 -8.56 -43.31
CA ARG A 159 47.36 -9.35 -43.46
C ARG A 159 47.64 -10.20 -42.22
N TRP A 160 48.03 -11.46 -42.44
CA TRP A 160 48.40 -12.47 -41.46
C TRP A 160 49.68 -12.10 -40.70
N ASP A 161 49.83 -12.52 -39.44
CA ASP A 161 50.96 -13.38 -39.04
C ASP A 161 50.79 -13.98 -37.63
N ASP A 162 51.12 -15.27 -37.57
CA ASP A 162 51.20 -16.14 -36.41
C ASP A 162 52.20 -15.61 -35.36
N HIS A 163 51.87 -15.78 -34.07
CA HIS A 163 52.77 -16.35 -33.05
C HIS A 163 52.06 -16.39 -31.69
N GLU A 164 51.33 -17.48 -31.41
CA GLU A 164 51.14 -17.93 -30.03
C GLU A 164 52.47 -18.49 -29.53
N SER A 165 53.06 -17.82 -28.54
CA SER A 165 54.14 -18.35 -27.74
C SER A 165 53.55 -19.21 -26.62
N ASP A 166 53.74 -20.52 -26.71
CA ASP A 166 53.67 -21.44 -25.57
C ASP A 166 54.54 -20.95 -24.42
N MET A 167 53.96 -20.81 -23.22
CA MET A 167 54.47 -21.32 -21.93
C MET A 167 53.46 -21.08 -20.79
#